data_AF-A0A1S1R8P7-F1
#
_entry.id   AF-A0A1S1R8P7-F1
#
_cell.length_a   1.000
_cell.length_b   1.000
_cell.length_c   1.000
_cell.angle_alpha   90.00
_cell.angle_beta   90.00
_cell.angle_gamma   90.00
#
_symmetry.space_group_name_H-M   'P 1'
#
loop_
_entity.id
_entity.type
_entity.pdbx_description
1 polymer ?
#
loop_
_entity_poly.entity_id
_entity_poly.type
_entity_poly.pdbx_seq_one_letter_code
_entity_poly.pdbx_strand_id
1 'polypeptide(L)'
;MAENEPAEPRRPLLKLVRGDATPEEVAAIVAVFAAHAAAAAAVPAPRAPRSVWADRSQALRVASGPGAGGWRRAGILGGLRTG
;
A
#
# COMPACT_ATOMS: atom_id res chain seq x y z
N MET A 1 3.97 46.03 17.36
CA MET A 1 4.88 45.57 16.29
C MET A 1 5.37 44.20 16.73
N ALA A 2 4.75 43.13 16.22
CA ALA A 2 5.17 41.77 16.52
C ALA A 2 5.95 41.28 15.30
N GLU A 3 7.23 41.01 15.53
CA GLU A 3 8.22 40.61 14.53
C GLU A 3 7.81 39.33 13.82
N ASN A 4 7.93 39.33 12.50
CA ASN A 4 7.71 38.18 11.65
C ASN A 4 9.00 37.35 11.63
N GLU A 5 9.08 36.31 12.48
CA GLU A 5 10.22 35.40 12.43
C GLU A 5 10.20 34.57 11.12
N PRO A 6 11.30 34.49 10.37
CA PRO A 6 11.33 33.79 9.10
C PRO A 6 11.17 32.28 9.34
N ALA A 7 10.08 31.71 8.83
CA ALA A 7 9.86 30.28 8.87
C ALA A 7 10.96 29.54 8.08
N GLU A 8 11.91 28.94 8.81
CA GLU A 8 12.93 28.04 8.28
C GLU A 8 12.30 27.04 7.28
N PRO A 9 12.87 26.89 6.07
CA PRO A 9 12.31 26.00 5.05
C PRO A 9 12.43 24.54 5.51
N ARG A 10 11.33 23.98 6.06
CA ARG A 10 11.24 22.57 6.44
C ARG A 10 11.54 21.68 5.24
N ARG A 11 12.57 20.84 5.34
CA ARG A 11 12.87 19.83 4.32
C ARG A 11 11.62 18.98 4.05
N PRO A 12 11.25 18.76 2.79
CA PRO A 12 10.06 17.99 2.46
C PRO A 12 10.23 16.54 2.91
N LEU A 13 9.22 16.02 3.60
CA LEU A 13 9.19 14.63 4.08
C LEU A 13 9.12 13.62 2.93
N LEU A 14 8.65 14.05 1.75
CA LEU A 14 8.48 13.22 0.57
C LEU A 14 8.97 13.97 -0.67
N LYS A 15 9.75 13.29 -1.50
CA LYS A 15 10.20 13.79 -2.80
C LYS A 15 9.35 13.16 -3.89
N LEU A 16 8.58 13.99 -4.61
CA LEU A 16 7.88 13.55 -5.80
C LEU A 16 8.88 13.48 -6.97
N VAL A 17 9.15 12.30 -7.49
CA VAL A 17 9.91 12.14 -8.73
C VAL A 17 8.89 12.06 -9.86
N ARG A 18 8.80 13.13 -10.65
CA ARG A 18 7.92 13.16 -11.83
C ARG A 18 8.69 12.56 -13.00
N GLY A 19 8.18 11.46 -13.54
CA GLY A 19 8.65 10.94 -14.83
C GLY A 19 8.15 11.81 -15.98
N ASP A 20 8.87 11.79 -17.10
CA ASP A 20 8.59 12.49 -18.36
C ASP A 20 7.98 11.55 -19.41
N ALA A 21 7.19 10.58 -18.96
CA ALA A 21 6.56 9.59 -19.84
C ALA A 21 5.66 10.28 -20.88
N THR A 22 5.73 9.82 -22.12
CA THR A 22 4.88 10.34 -23.19
C THR A 22 3.43 9.90 -23.00
N PRO A 23 2.45 10.58 -23.61
CA PRO A 23 1.04 10.16 -23.55
C PRO A 23 0.82 8.72 -24.02
N GLU A 24 1.59 8.27 -25.02
CA GLU A 24 1.54 6.92 -25.57
C GLU A 24 2.04 5.87 -24.58
N GLU A 25 3.12 6.18 -23.85
CA GLU A 25 3.65 5.29 -22.80
C GLU A 25 2.67 5.15 -21.64
N VAL A 26 2.05 6.26 -21.23
CA VAL A 26 0.97 6.23 -20.23
C VAL A 26 -0.19 5.37 -20.72
N ALA A 27 -0.62 5.54 -21.97
CA ALA A 27 -1.68 4.74 -22.57
C ALA A 27 -1.32 3.25 -22.62
N ALA A 28 -0.07 2.90 -22.94
CA ALA A 28 0.40 1.52 -22.98
C ALA A 28 0.31 0.85 -21.59
N ILE A 29 0.76 1.53 -20.55
CA ILE A 29 0.70 1.02 -19.17
C ILE A 29 -0.76 0.84 -18.73
N VAL A 30 -1.62 1.83 -19.02
CA VAL A 30 -3.06 1.75 -18.70
C VAL A 30 -3.71 0.58 -19.44
N ALA A 31 -3.38 0.37 -20.72
CA ALA A 31 -3.90 -0.74 -21.51
C ALA A 31 -3.50 -2.11 -20.93
N VAL A 32 -2.26 -2.26 -20.46
CA VAL A 32 -1.79 -3.48 -19.78
C VAL A 32 -2.59 -3.74 -18.51
N PHE A 33 -2.79 -2.72 -17.66
CA PHE A 33 -3.58 -2.88 -16.44
C PHE A 33 -5.05 -3.19 -16.72
N ALA A 34 -5.64 -2.55 -17.73
CA ALA A 34 -7.01 -2.82 -18.15
C ALA A 34 -7.17 -4.25 -18.66
N ALA A 35 -6.24 -4.73 -19.51
CA ALA A 35 -6.22 -6.11 -19.99
C ALA A 35 -6.05 -7.11 -18.83
N HIS A 36 -5.18 -6.81 -17.87
CA HIS A 36 -5.00 -7.64 -16.68
C HIS A 36 -6.27 -7.71 -15.81
N ALA A 37 -6.93 -6.57 -15.59
CA ALA A 37 -8.19 -6.51 -14.85
C ALA A 37 -9.31 -7.28 -15.55
N ALA A 38 -9.43 -7.16 -16.88
CA ALA A 38 -10.39 -7.91 -17.68
C ALA A 38 -10.13 -9.43 -17.60
N ALA A 39 -8.87 -9.85 -17.69
CA ALA A 39 -8.49 -11.25 -17.52
C ALA A 39 -8.81 -11.78 -16.12
N ALA A 40 -8.58 -10.99 -15.07
CA ALA A 40 -8.92 -11.36 -13.70
C ALA A 40 -10.44 -11.49 -13.50
N ALA A 41 -11.25 -10.67 -14.17
CA ALA A 41 -12.71 -10.75 -14.11
C ALA A 41 -13.29 -12.00 -14.80
N ALA A 42 -12.58 -12.57 -15.78
CA ALA A 42 -12.98 -13.80 -16.46
C ALA A 42 -12.81 -15.07 -15.61
N VAL A 43 -12.06 -15.00 -14.51
CA VAL A 43 -11.83 -16.13 -13.60
C VAL A 43 -12.86 -16.07 -12.46
N PRO A 44 -13.57 -17.17 -12.15
CA PRO A 44 -14.47 -17.20 -11.01
C PRO A 44 -13.73 -16.82 -9.74
N ALA A 45 -14.32 -15.92 -8.95
CA ALA A 45 -13.69 -15.40 -7.75
C ALA A 45 -13.29 -16.55 -6.81
N PRO A 46 -12.01 -16.61 -6.38
CA PRO A 46 -11.59 -17.60 -5.39
C PRO A 46 -12.39 -17.41 -4.10
N ARG A 47 -12.57 -18.50 -3.34
CA ARG A 47 -13.23 -18.44 -2.04
C ARG A 47 -12.58 -17.32 -1.20
N ALA A 48 -13.43 -16.46 -0.62
CA ALA A 48 -12.95 -15.36 0.21
C ALA A 48 -11.93 -15.89 1.24
N PRO A 49 -10.74 -15.28 1.32
CA PRO A 49 -9.74 -15.68 2.30
C PRO A 49 -10.33 -15.52 3.69
N ARG A 50 -9.92 -16.38 4.63
CA ARG A 50 -10.31 -16.25 6.03
C ARG A 50 -9.96 -14.85 6.52
N SER A 51 -10.87 -14.24 7.30
CA SER A 51 -10.64 -12.92 7.88
C SER A 51 -9.34 -12.93 8.67
N VAL A 52 -8.45 -12.00 8.34
CA VAL A 52 -7.17 -11.82 9.05
C VAL A 52 -7.41 -11.43 10.51
N TRP A 53 -8.53 -10.79 10.82
CA TRP A 53 -8.95 -10.46 12.18
C TRP A 53 -9.45 -11.67 12.98
N ALA A 54 -9.95 -12.70 12.29
CA ALA A 54 -10.39 -13.96 12.90
C ALA A 54 -9.26 -15.00 12.97
N ASP A 55 -8.03 -14.64 12.57
CA ASP A 55 -6.89 -15.55 12.57
C ASP A 55 -6.35 -15.74 14.00
N ARG A 56 -6.53 -16.96 14.55
CA ARG A 56 -6.09 -17.31 15.91
C ARG A 56 -4.57 -17.20 16.08
N SER A 57 -3.78 -17.30 15.01
CA SER A 57 -2.33 -17.13 15.08
C SER A 57 -1.91 -15.72 15.56
N GLN A 58 -2.78 -14.72 15.35
CA GLN A 58 -2.60 -13.36 15.87
C GLN A 58 -2.73 -13.30 17.39
N ALA A 59 -3.70 -14.04 17.97
CA ALA A 59 -3.83 -14.16 19.43
C ALA A 59 -2.62 -14.87 20.06
N LEU A 60 -1.93 -15.70 19.27
CA LEU A 60 -0.73 -16.44 19.68
C LEU A 60 0.57 -15.69 19.34
N ARG A 61 0.50 -14.47 18.79
CA ARG A 61 1.66 -13.65 18.37
C ARG A 61 2.67 -14.41 17.50
N VAL A 62 2.17 -15.25 16.59
CA VAL A 62 3.04 -15.96 15.64
C VAL A 62 3.60 -14.97 14.64
N ALA A 63 4.93 -14.94 14.49
CA ALA A 63 5.59 -14.06 13.54
C ALA A 63 5.11 -14.36 12.10
N SER A 64 4.66 -13.33 11.39
CA SER A 64 4.26 -13.45 9.99
C SER A 64 5.49 -13.46 9.09
N GLY A 65 5.79 -14.62 8.50
CA GLY A 65 6.85 -14.74 7.51
C GLY A 65 6.56 -13.97 6.21
N PRO A 66 7.60 -13.65 5.42
CA PRO A 66 7.44 -13.10 4.08
C PRO A 66 6.70 -14.12 3.18
N GLY A 67 5.67 -13.66 2.49
CA GLY A 67 4.83 -14.51 1.64
C GLY A 67 3.51 -13.86 1.25
N ALA A 68 2.70 -14.55 0.45
CA ALA A 68 1.40 -14.06 0.01
C ALA A 68 0.52 -13.64 1.21
N GLY A 69 0.05 -12.39 1.18
CA GLY A 69 -0.72 -11.79 2.28
C GLY A 69 0.12 -11.23 3.45
N GLY A 70 1.45 -11.36 3.44
CA GLY A 70 2.34 -10.79 4.46
C GLY A 70 2.19 -9.28 4.59
N TRP A 71 2.17 -8.56 3.45
CA TRP A 71 1.90 -7.11 3.43
C TRP A 71 0.52 -6.75 3.97
N ARG A 72 -0.52 -7.56 3.70
CA ARG A 72 -1.86 -7.32 4.27
C ARG A 72 -1.90 -7.48 5.80
N ARG A 73 -0.99 -8.29 6.38
CA ARG A 73 -0.86 -8.48 7.83
C ARG A 73 0.00 -7.41 8.50
N ALA A 74 0.86 -6.71 7.75
CA ALA A 74 1.80 -5.72 8.29
C ALA A 74 1.11 -4.49 8.90
N GLY A 75 -0.02 -4.04 8.34
CA GLY A 75 -0.77 -2.89 8.85
C GLY A 75 -1.57 -3.15 10.14
N ILE A 76 -1.77 -4.42 10.53
CA ILE A 76 -2.56 -4.81 11.70
C ILE A 76 -1.67 -4.95 12.95
N LEU A 77 -0.39 -5.28 12.78
CA LEU A 77 0.59 -5.39 13.87
C LEU A 77 1.05 -4.02 14.43
N GLY A 78 0.64 -2.90 13.82
CA GLY A 78 1.04 -1.55 14.25
C GLY A 78 0.38 -1.02 15.52
N GLY A 79 -0.61 -1.73 16.09
CA GLY A 79 -1.39 -1.26 17.24
C GLY A 79 -0.89 -1.69 18.62
N LEU A 80 0.16 -2.51 18.73
CA LEU A 80 0.56 -3.15 20.00
C LEU A 80 1.92 -2.68 20.55
N ARG A 81 2.36 -1.45 20.26
CA ARG A 81 3.64 -0.95 20.78
C ARG A 81 3.65 0.53 21.12
N THR A 82 2.90 0.92 22.15
CA THR A 82 3.24 2.00 23.12
C THR A 82 2.24 1.93 24.29
N GLY A 83 2.75 1.71 25.50
CA GLY A 83 1.97 1.67 26.75
C GLY A 83 2.46 0.58 27.67
#